data_AF-F5ZAI3-F1
#
_entry.id   AF-F5ZAI3-F1
#
_cell.length_a   1.000
_cell.length_b   1.000
_cell.length_c   1.000
_cell.angle_alpha   90.00
_cell.angle_beta   90.00
_cell.angle_gamma   90.00
#
_symmetry.space_group_name_H-M   'P 1'
#
loop_
_entity.id
_entity.type
_entity.pdbx_description
1 polymer ?
#
loop_
_entity_poly.entity_id
_entity_poly.type
_entity_poly.pdbx_seq_one_letter_code
_entity_poly.pdbx_strand_id
1 'polypeptide(L)' 'MVIVNFPPKQIGPFTSECLVTGFYREDGVVLVSPDKPVPNGAKLG' A
#
# COMPACT_ATOMS: atom_id res chain seq x y z
N MET A 1 0.68 -3.67 -3.06
CA MET A 1 1.71 -3.84 -2.01
C MET A 1 1.46 -2.78 -0.95
N VAL A 2 1.91 -3.03 0.28
CA VAL A 2 1.55 -2.18 1.43
C VAL A 2 2.78 -1.98 2.31
N ILE A 3 2.98 -0.74 2.77
CA ILE A 3 3.94 -0.38 3.80
C ILE A 3 3.20 -0.30 5.14
N VAL A 4 3.72 -0.99 6.16
CA VAL A 4 3.08 -1.14 7.48
C VAL A 4 3.95 -0.63 8.64
N ASN A 5 5.11 -0.03 8.36
CA ASN A 5 6.06 0.46 9.37
C ASN A 5 6.00 1.99 9.56
N PHE A 6 4.99 2.65 9.02
CA PHE A 6 4.80 4.07 9.25
C PHE A 6 4.06 4.31 10.57
N PRO A 7 4.35 5.43 11.28
CA PRO A 7 3.53 5.85 12.39
C PRO A 7 2.06 5.98 11.95
N PRO A 8 1.08 5.64 12.82
CA PRO A 8 -0.33 5.83 12.52
C PRO A 8 -0.62 7.27 12.11
N LYS A 9 -1.43 7.43 11.06
CA LYS A 9 -1.77 8.74 10.50
C LYS A 9 -3.27 9.01 10.62
N GLN A 10 -3.63 10.12 11.28
CA GLN A 10 -5.01 10.60 11.32
C GLN A 10 -5.44 11.12 9.94
N ILE A 11 -6.53 10.57 9.41
CA ILE A 11 -7.17 11.01 8.16
C ILE A 11 -8.65 11.25 8.45
N GLY A 12 -9.05 12.50 8.59
CA GLY A 12 -10.44 12.83 8.97
C GLY A 12 -10.83 12.11 10.28
N PRO A 13 -11.94 11.35 10.33
CA PRO A 13 -12.36 10.63 11.54
C PRO A 13 -11.66 9.28 11.76
N PHE A 14 -10.80 8.81 10.85
CA PHE A 14 -10.16 7.50 10.94
C PHE A 14 -8.63 7.59 11.11
N THR A 15 -8.05 6.55 11.70
CA THR A 15 -6.60 6.39 11.82
C THR A 15 -6.13 5.34 10.82
N SER A 16 -5.24 5.71 9.91
CA SER A 16 -4.60 4.78 8.96
C SER A 16 -3.32 4.21 9.56
N GLU A 17 -3.17 2.89 9.51
CA GLU A 17 -1.98 2.17 9.99
C GLU A 17 -1.10 1.64 8.84
N CYS A 18 -1.49 1.90 7.59
CA CYS A 18 -0.75 1.41 6.43
C CYS A 18 -0.83 2.36 5.23
N LEU A 19 0.05 2.11 4.25
CA LEU A 19 0.05 2.81 2.96
C LEU A 19 0.06 1.79 1.81
N VAL A 20 -0.99 1.82 0.98
CA VAL A 20 -1.03 1.06 -0.28
C VAL A 20 -0.20 1.77 -1.34
N THR A 21 0.69 1.04 -2.01
CA THR A 21 1.62 1.62 -2.99
C THR A 21 1.11 1.56 -4.43
N GLY A 22 1.48 2.56 -5.23
CA GLY A 22 1.09 2.70 -6.63
C GLY A 22 1.92 3.74 -7.37
N PHE A 23 1.75 3.83 -8.68
CA PHE A 23 2.35 4.85 -9.55
C PHE A 23 1.27 5.76 -10.13
N TYR A 24 1.57 7.06 -10.22
CA TYR A 24 0.72 8.01 -10.92
C TYR A 24 0.86 7.85 -12.44
N ARG A 25 -0.25 8.01 -13.14
CA ARG A 25 -0.36 8.11 -14.60
C ARG A 25 -1.20 9.33 -14.96
N GLU A 26 -1.18 9.71 -16.23
CA GLU A 26 -1.97 10.83 -16.76
C GLU A 26 -3.48 10.64 -16.56
N ASP A 27 -3.96 9.39 -16.58
CA ASP A 27 -5.36 9.01 -16.48
C ASP A 27 -5.77 8.47 -15.09
N GLY A 28 -4.84 8.38 -14.13
CA GLY A 28 -5.15 7.89 -12.79
C GLY A 28 -3.97 7.28 -12.04
N VAL A 29 -4.26 6.22 -11.28
CA VAL A 29 -3.27 5.54 -10.42
C VAL A 29 -3.29 4.04 -10.70
N VAL A 30 -2.10 3.46 -10.84
CA VAL A 30 -1.91 2.00 -10.96
C VAL A 30 -1.34 1.48 -9.64
N LEU A 31 -2.03 0.53 -9.02
CA LEU A 31 -1.57 -0.09 -7.78
C LEU A 31 -0.49 -1.14 -8.04
N VAL A 32 0.51 -1.19 -7.18
CA VAL A 32 1.55 -2.23 -7.23
C VAL A 32 0.95 -3.56 -6.76
N SER A 33 1.16 -4.63 -7.51
CA SER A 33 0.77 -6.00 -7.15
C SER A 33 1.90 -6.96 -7.51
N PRO A 34 2.13 -8.05 -6.77
CA PRO A 34 3.00 -9.13 -7.23
C PRO A 34 2.44 -9.75 -8.53
N ASP A 35 3.34 -10.18 -9.40
CA ASP A 35 3.04 -10.83 -10.67
C ASP A 35 2.50 -12.27 -10.48
N LYS A 36 2.93 -12.92 -9.39
CA LYS A 36 2.52 -14.27 -9.01
C LYS A 36 1.82 -14.27 -7.64
N PRO A 37 0.96 -15.27 -7.36
CA PRO A 37 0.40 -15.45 -6.03
C PRO A 37 1.52 -15.61 -4.98
N VAL A 38 1.39 -14.85 -3.89
CA VAL A 38 2.27 -14.94 -2.73
C VAL A 38 1.40 -15.02 -1.47
N PRO A 39 1.89 -15.64 -0.38
CA PRO A 39 1.18 -15.66 0.89
C PRO A 39 0.90 -14.23 1.39
N ASN A 40 -0.25 -14.05 2.06
CA ASN A 40 -0.56 -12.78 2.71
C ASN A 40 0.50 -12.43 3.76
N GLY A 41 0.97 -11.17 3.74
CA GLY A 41 2.02 -10.71 4.65
C GLY A 41 3.44 -11.12 4.24
N ALA A 42 3.64 -11.71 3.05
CA ALA A 42 4.97 -11.92 2.51
C ALA A 42 5.76 -10.59 2.49
N LYS A 43 6.96 -10.61 3.07
CA LYS A 43 7.83 -9.42 3.14
C LYS A 43 8.44 -9.15 1.77
N LEU A 44 8.44 -7.88 1.39
CA LEU A 44 9.28 -7.42 0.28
C LEU A 44 10.74 -7.46 0.76
N GLY A 45 11.57 -8.18 0.01
CA GLY A 45 13.02 -8.31 0.23
C GLY A 45 13.82 -7.52 -0.78
#